data_AF-A0A3D8I0A9-F1
#
_entry.id   AF-A0A3D8I0A9-F1
#
_cell.length_a   1.000
_cell.length_b   1.000
_cell.length_c   1.000
_cell.angle_alpha   90.00
_cell.angle_beta   90.00
_cell.angle_gamma   90.00
#
_symmetry.space_group_name_H-M   'P 1'
#
loop_
_entity.id
_entity.type
_entity.pdbx_description
1 polymer ?
#
loop_
_entity_poly.entity_id
_entity_poly.type
_entity_poly.pdbx_seq_one_letter_code
_entity_poly.pdbx_strand_id
1 'polypeptide(L)' 'MQIALVCDRGCKLQQIDNFFVSNNIIDLHLVGSGSYAFPLYLYNRS' A
#
# COMPACT_ATOMS: atom_id res chain seq x y z
N MET A 1 10.99 3.42 10.77
CA MET A 1 10.33 3.92 9.54
C MET A 1 10.09 2.72 8.65
N GLN A 2 8.87 2.49 8.18
CA GLN A 2 8.51 1.28 7.44
C GLN A 2 8.15 1.66 6.00
N ILE A 3 8.78 1.00 5.04
CA ILE A 3 8.48 1.16 3.62
C ILE A 3 7.42 0.12 3.25
N ALA A 4 6.35 0.53 2.58
CA ALA A 4 5.26 -0.32 2.16
C ALA A 4 4.88 -0.09 0.70
N LEU A 5 4.50 -1.16 0.02
CA LEU A 5 3.79 -1.11 -1.26
C LEU A 5 2.31 -0.84 -0.99
N VAL A 6 1.76 0.16 -1.65
CA VAL A 6 0.38 0.62 -1.45
C VAL A 6 -0.41 0.37 -2.74
N CYS A 7 -1.63 -0.15 -2.61
CA CYS A 7 -2.55 -0.37 -3.74
C CYS A 7 -4.01 -0.21 -3.35
N ASP A 8 -4.89 0.01 -4.33
CA ASP A 8 -6.34 0.02 -4.09
C ASP A 8 -6.83 -1.35 -3.60
N ARG A 9 -7.77 -1.32 -2.65
CA ARG A 9 -8.43 -2.49 -2.05
C ARG A 9 -9.51 -3.08 -2.94
N GLY A 10 -10.04 -2.29 -3.87
CA GLY A 10 -11.26 -2.58 -4.61
C GLY A 10 -11.05 -2.83 -6.11
N CYS A 11 -9.84 -3.15 -6.56
CA CYS A 11 -9.51 -3.24 -7.98
C CYS A 11 -10.26 -4.40 -8.65
N LYS A 12 -11.48 -4.15 -9.13
CA LYS A 12 -12.29 -5.04 -10.00
C LYS A 12 -11.82 -4.99 -11.46
N LEU A 13 -10.82 -4.17 -11.76
CA LEU A 13 -10.27 -4.01 -13.09
C LEU A 13 -9.27 -5.14 -13.36
N GLN A 14 -9.32 -5.71 -14.56
CA GLN A 14 -8.44 -6.79 -15.01
C GLN A 14 -6.96 -6.40 -15.05
N GLN A 15 -6.66 -5.12 -14.85
CA GLN A 15 -5.32 -4.55 -14.86
C GLN A 15 -5.12 -3.73 -13.58
N ILE A 16 -4.02 -3.99 -12.87
CA ILE A 16 -3.69 -3.31 -11.62
C ILE A 16 -2.56 -2.31 -11.90
N ASP A 17 -2.92 -1.05 -12.10
CA ASP A 17 -1.97 0.01 -12.51
C ASP A 17 -1.68 1.04 -11.40
N ASN A 18 -2.37 0.98 -10.26
CA ASN A 18 -2.28 1.97 -9.18
C ASN A 18 -1.48 1.46 -7.98
N PHE A 19 -0.19 1.21 -8.19
CA PHE A 19 0.75 0.88 -7.13
C PHE A 19 1.76 2.00 -6.93
N PHE A 20 2.09 2.30 -5.68
CA PHE A 20 3.27 3.10 -5.33
C PHE A 20 3.89 2.64 -4.02
N VAL A 21 5.11 3.09 -3.77
CA VAL A 21 5.85 2.82 -2.54
C VAL A 21 5.77 4.05 -1.64
N SER A 22 5.47 3.86 -0.35
CA SER A 22 5.47 4.92 0.66
C SER A 22 6.32 4.52 1.85
N ASN A 23 7.03 5.49 2.41
CA ASN A 23 7.72 5.40 3.71
C ASN A 23 7.04 6.25 4.80
N ASN A 24 5.88 6.85 4.48
CA ASN A 24 5.12 7.76 5.33
C ASN A 24 3.81 7.12 5.79
N ILE A 25 3.20 7.69 6.84
CA ILE A 25 1.80 7.39 7.17
C ILE A 25 0.94 7.87 6.01
N ILE A 26 0.01 7.03 5.58
CA ILE A 26 -0.90 7.31 4.47
C ILE A 26 -2.35 7.29 4.94
N ASP A 27 -3.20 8.05 4.26
CA ASP A 27 -4.64 7.96 4.46
C ASP A 27 -5.20 6.65 3.90
N LEU A 28 -6.29 6.18 4.48
CA LEU A 28 -6.97 4.97 4.04
C LEU A 28 -7.40 5.09 2.57
N HIS A 29 -7.85 6.26 2.12
CA HIS A 29 -8.41 6.52 0.80
C HIS A 29 -7.38 7.10 -0.19
N LEU A 30 -6.09 6.94 0.09
CA LEU A 30 -5.04 7.44 -0.79
C LEU A 30 -5.13 6.88 -2.22
N VAL A 31 -5.61 5.63 -2.38
CA VAL A 31 -5.96 5.05 -3.69
C VAL A 31 -7.39 4.54 -3.66
N GLY A 32 -8.25 5.15 -4.48
CA GLY A 32 -9.61 4.69 -4.71
C GLY A 32 -10.50 4.72 -3.46
N SER A 33 -11.26 3.64 -3.24
CA SER A 33 -12.22 3.52 -2.12
C SER A 33 -11.56 3.06 -0.83
N GLY A 34 -10.28 2.70 -0.88
CA GLY A 34 -9.47 2.34 0.26
C GLY A 34 -8.20 1.63 -0.19
N SER A 35 -7.15 1.70 0.62
CA SER A 35 -5.82 1.22 0.26
C SER A 35 -5.42 0.02 1.12
N TYR A 36 -4.69 -0.92 0.54
CA TYR A 36 -3.89 -1.91 1.26
C TYR A 36 -2.44 -1.44 1.30
N ALA A 37 -1.75 -1.74 2.41
CA ALA A 37 -0.34 -1.45 2.59
C ALA A 37 0.40 -2.74 2.97
N PHE A 38 1.36 -3.13 2.14
CA PHE A 38 2.18 -4.33 2.32
C PHE A 38 3.61 -3.90 2.70
N PRO A 39 4.09 -4.20 3.92
CA PRO A 39 5.47 -3.91 4.30
C PRO A 39 6.46 -4.58 3.36
N LEU A 40 7.43 -3.82 2.83
CA LEU A 40 8.48 -4.37 1.96
C LEU A 40 9.58 -5.08 2.74
N TYR A 41 9.79 -4.66 3.98
CA TYR A 41 10.78 -5.26 4.86
C TYR A 41 10.10 -5.72 6.15
N LEU A 42 10.35 -6.98 6.50
CA LEU A 42 10.03 -7.49 7.81
C LEU A 42 11.16 -7.07 8.76
N TYR A 43 10.88 -6.14 9.67
CA TYR A 43 11.80 -5.87 10.76
C TYR A 43 11.68 -7.01 11.76
N ASN A 44 12.74 -7.82 11.91
CA ASN A 44 12.90 -8.62 13.12
C ASN A 44 13.10 -7.64 14.27
N ARG A 45 12.07 -7.46 15.09
CA ARG A 45 12.23 -6.85 16.40
C ARG A 45 12.91 -7.89 17.29
N SER A 46 14.23 -7.78 17.40
CA SER A 46 15.02 -8.41 18.48
C SER A 46 14.55 -7.90 19.83
#